data_AF-A0A2G2D5Y5-F1
#
_entry.id   AF-A0A2G2D5Y5-F1
#
_cell.length_a   1.000
_cell.length_b   1.000
_cell.length_c   1.000
_cell.angle_alpha   90.00
_cell.angle_beta   90.00
_cell.angle_gamma   90.00
#
_symmetry.space_group_name_H-M   'P 1'
#
loop_
_entity.id
_entity.type
_entity.pdbx_description
1 polymer ?
#
loop_
_entity_poly.entity_id
_entity_poly.type
_entity_poly.pdbx_seq_one_letter_code
_entity_poly.pdbx_strand_id
1 'polypeptide(L)' 'MKDSNYEKRTQKDYTMSFKLTVVKEVESGLLSLSQAKSKYGIQGKSTVLLWLRKYGNFDWENQTPLSMSRTPGKNY' A
#
# COMPACT_ATOMS: atom_id res chain seq x y z
N MET A 1 8.79 7.39 -26.67
CA MET A 1 8.33 6.20 -25.90
C MET A 1 8.85 6.36 -24.47
N LYS A 2 8.04 6.09 -23.43
CA LYS A 2 8.53 6.09 -22.04
C LYS A 2 8.73 4.64 -21.64
N ASP A 3 9.94 4.16 -21.85
CA ASP A 3 10.46 2.89 -21.36
C ASP A 3 10.47 2.95 -19.83
N SER A 4 9.29 2.79 -19.26
CA SER A 4 9.07 2.68 -17.84
C SER A 4 9.55 1.28 -17.51
N ASN A 5 10.76 1.15 -16.97
CA ASN A 5 11.30 -0.08 -16.39
C ASN A 5 10.42 -0.52 -15.22
N TYR A 6 9.19 -0.93 -15.52
CA TYR A 6 8.18 -1.37 -14.57
C TYR A 6 8.49 -2.83 -14.27
N GLU A 7 9.54 -3.04 -13.48
CA GLU A 7 9.81 -4.33 -12.89
C GLU A 7 8.70 -4.64 -11.89
N LYS A 8 7.80 -5.53 -12.28
CA LYS A 8 6.76 -6.06 -11.39
C LYS A 8 7.44 -6.79 -10.25
N ARG A 9 7.48 -6.18 -9.07
CA ARG A 9 7.90 -6.88 -7.86
C ARG A 9 6.75 -7.72 -7.33
N THR A 10 7.08 -8.96 -6.98
CA THR A 10 6.15 -9.90 -6.36
C THR A 10 6.27 -9.87 -4.83
N GLN A 11 5.32 -10.50 -4.13
CA GLN A 11 5.33 -10.53 -2.66
C GLN A 11 6.65 -11.03 -2.05
N LYS A 12 7.38 -11.90 -2.77
CA LYS A 12 8.68 -12.45 -2.37
C LYS A 12 9.79 -11.39 -2.32
N ASP A 13 9.69 -10.32 -3.11
CA ASP A 13 10.67 -9.24 -3.19
C ASP A 13 10.45 -8.13 -2.13
N TYR A 14 9.34 -8.19 -1.41
CA TYR A 14 9.01 -7.21 -0.39
C TYR A 14 9.69 -7.55 0.93
N THR A 15 11.00 -7.32 0.98
CA THR A 15 11.78 -7.40 2.22
C THR A 15 11.31 -6.36 3.23
N MET A 16 11.60 -6.58 4.52
CA MET A 16 11.19 -5.63 5.57
C MET A 16 11.79 -4.24 5.33
N SER A 17 13.08 -4.18 4.99
CA SER A 17 13.78 -2.93 4.68
C SER A 17 13.09 -2.18 3.54
N PHE A 18 12.72 -2.88 2.46
CA PHE A 18 12.00 -2.27 1.34
C PHE A 18 10.66 -1.65 1.76
N LYS A 19 9.86 -2.36 2.57
CA LYS A 19 8.57 -1.85 3.05
C LYS A 19 8.75 -0.57 3.87
N LEU A 20 9.74 -0.54 4.75
CA LEU A 20 10.04 0.63 5.58
C LEU A 20 10.51 1.83 4.74
N THR A 21 11.36 1.61 3.73
CA THR A 21 11.77 2.68 2.80
C THR A 21 10.56 3.30 2.10
N VAL A 22 9.67 2.47 1.55
CA VAL A 22 8.46 2.93 0.86
C VAL A 22 7.55 3.71 1.81
N VAL A 23 7.32 3.19 3.03
CA VAL A 23 6.51 3.85 4.06
C VAL A 23 7.09 5.22 4.42
N LYS A 24 8.40 5.30 4.68
CA LYS A 24 9.08 6.53 5.07
C LYS A 24 8.99 7.62 4.00
N GLU A 25 9.19 7.30 2.71
CA GLU A 25 9.05 8.29 1.64
C GLU A 25 7.62 8.78 1.48
N VAL A 26 6.64 7.91 1.65
CA VAL A 26 5.23 8.29 1.54
C VAL A 26 4.80 9.15 2.75
N GLU A 27 5.21 8.78 3.96
CA GLU A 27 4.96 9.57 5.18
C GLU A 27 5.67 10.92 5.16
N SER A 28 6.86 10.99 4.54
CA SER A 28 7.58 12.25 4.33
C SER A 28 6.93 13.15 3.27
N GLY A 29 5.87 12.71 2.59
CA GLY A 29 5.21 13.47 1.52
C GLY A 29 6.01 13.54 0.21
N LEU A 30 7.11 12.78 0.10
CA LEU A 30 7.94 12.75 -1.11
C LEU A 30 7.25 12.00 -2.26
N LEU A 31 6.40 11.02 -1.92
CA LEU A 31 5.68 10.20 -2.88
C LEU A 31 4.25 9.97 -2.45
N SER A 32 3.30 10.10 -3.37
CA SER A 32 1.94 9.60 -3.19
C SER A 32 1.85 8.09 -3.39
N LEU A 33 0.82 7.42 -2.87
CA LEU A 33 0.56 5.98 -3.07
C LEU A 33 0.67 5.53 -4.54
N SER A 34 0.14 6.33 -5.45
CA SER A 34 0.18 6.09 -6.90
C SER A 34 1.60 6.19 -7.47
N GLN A 35 2.40 7.14 -6.97
CA GLN A 35 3.77 7.35 -7.39
C GLN A 35 4.68 6.26 -6.82
N ALA A 36 4.52 5.91 -5.54
CA ALA A 36 5.22 4.80 -4.91
C ALA A 36 4.95 3.49 -5.67
N LYS A 37 3.69 3.20 -6.04
CA LYS A 37 3.33 2.06 -6.88
C LYS A 37 4.15 2.04 -8.18
N SER A 38 4.16 3.16 -8.91
CA SER A 38 4.81 3.24 -10.21
C SER A 38 6.34 3.21 -10.12
N LYS A 39 6.91 3.86 -9.11
CA LYS A 39 8.36 3.95 -8.86
C LYS A 39 8.94 2.61 -8.42
N TYR A 40 8.21 1.90 -7.56
CA TYR A 40 8.66 0.65 -6.93
C TYR A 40 8.14 -0.62 -7.60
N GLY A 41 7.34 -0.48 -8.67
CA GLY A 41 6.78 -1.63 -9.39
C GLY A 41 5.80 -2.47 -8.57
N ILE A 42 5.16 -1.86 -7.57
CA ILE A 42 4.25 -2.55 -6.67
C ILE A 42 2.95 -2.84 -7.41
N GLN A 43 2.39 -4.03 -7.21
CA GLN A 43 1.20 -4.47 -7.95
C GLN A 43 -0.03 -3.60 -7.66
N GLY A 44 -0.22 -3.17 -6.41
CA GLY A 44 -1.41 -2.42 -5.97
C GLY A 44 -1.10 -1.29 -5.01
N LYS A 45 -1.88 -0.19 -5.12
CA LYS A 45 -1.85 0.91 -4.14
C LYS A 45 -2.31 0.43 -2.76
N SER A 46 -3.21 -0.57 -2.72
CA SER A 46 -3.66 -1.23 -1.49
C SER A 46 -2.51 -1.89 -0.73
N THR A 47 -1.52 -2.45 -1.43
CA THR A 47 -0.33 -3.03 -0.81
C THR A 47 0.49 -1.97 -0.06
N VAL A 48 0.68 -0.81 -0.67
CA VAL A 48 1.36 0.33 -0.04
C VAL A 48 0.57 0.83 1.17
N LEU A 49 -0.76 0.96 1.03
CA LEU A 49 -1.66 1.30 2.14
C LEU A 49 -1.57 0.32 3.31
N LEU A 50 -1.50 -0.99 3.05
CA LEU A 50 -1.33 -2.00 4.09
C LEU A 50 0.01 -1.85 4.82
N TRP A 51 1.08 -1.47 4.12
CA TRP A 51 2.36 -1.20 4.76
C TRP A 51 2.33 0.06 5.60
N LEU A 52 1.69 1.12 5.12
CA LEU A 52 1.50 2.35 5.90
C LEU A 52 0.67 2.09 7.16
N ARG A 53 -0.39 1.28 7.08
CA ARG A 53 -1.17 0.88 8.27
C ARG A 53 -0.39 0.04 9.26
N LYS A 54 0.55 -0.77 8.78
CA LYS A 54 1.28 -1.72 9.63
C LYS A 54 2.58 -1.15 10.22
N TYR A 55 3.23 -0.25 9.49
CA TYR A 55 4.56 0.26 9.81
C TYR A 55 4.63 1.79 9.86
N GLY A 56 3.61 2.48 9.35
CA GLY A 56 3.51 3.93 9.46
C GLY A 56 3.00 4.33 10.83
N ASN A 57 3.28 5.57 11.19
CA ASN A 57 2.88 6.21 12.45
C ASN A 57 1.57 7.01 12.28
N PHE A 58 1.02 7.02 11.07
CA PHE A 58 -0.25 7.67 10.78
C PHE A 58 -1.38 6.87 11.42
N ASP A 59 -1.99 7.45 12.45
CA ASP A 59 -3.09 6.89 13.25
C ASP A 59 -4.30 6.54 12.37
N TRP A 60 -4.23 5.37 11.73
CA TRP A 60 -5.24 4.90 10.77
C TRP A 60 -6.45 4.27 11.48
N GLU A 61 -6.29 3.95 12.76
CA GLU A 61 -7.34 3.45 13.65
C GLU A 61 -8.46 4.49 13.81
N ASN A 62 -8.17 5.79 13.68
CA ASN A 62 -9.19 6.84 13.71
C ASN A 62 -9.90 7.05 12.35
N GLN A 63 -9.55 6.27 11.31
CA GLN A 63 -10.17 6.26 9.97
C GLN A 63 -10.83 4.91 9.64
N THR A 64 -11.32 4.16 10.62
CA THR A 64 -12.36 3.15 10.33
C THR A 64 -13.69 3.89 10.06
N PRO A 65 -14.16 4.02 8.80
CA PRO A 65 -15.60 4.04 8.62
C PRO A 65 -16.10 2.70 9.16
N LEU A 66 -16.84 2.80 10.26
CA LEU A 66 -17.70 1.79 10.85
C LEU A 66 -17.80 0.53 9.99
N SER A 67 -17.30 -0.58 10.55
CA SER A 67 -17.81 -1.93 10.32
C SER A 67 -18.55 -2.08 8.99
N MET A 68 -17.82 -2.39 7.91
CA MET A 68 -18.48 -3.02 6.77
C MET A 68 -18.84 -4.42 7.25
N SER A 69 -19.98 -4.49 7.92
CA SER A 69 -20.74 -5.71 8.19
C SER A 69 -20.76 -6.48 6.88
N ARG A 70 -19.97 -7.56 6.82
CA ARG A 70 -20.23 -8.64 5.88
C ARG A 70 -21.61 -9.17 6.28
N THR A 71 -22.67 -8.61 5.72
CA THR A 71 -23.98 -9.24 5.72
C THR A 71 -23.76 -10.58 5.03
N PRO A 72 -23.91 -11.73 5.72
CA PRO A 72 -23.94 -13.01 5.03
C PRO A 72 -25.16 -12.94 4.13
N GLY A 73 -24.93 -13.03 2.82
CA GLY A 73 -26.00 -13.08 1.84
C GLY A 73 -27.03 -14.11 2.27
N LYS A 74 -28.25 -13.64 2.52
CA LYS A 74 -29.44 -14.47 2.53
C LYS A 74 -29.45 -15.23 1.20
N ASN A 75 -29.35 -16.55 1.22
CA ASN A 75 -29.63 -17.34 0.04
C ASN A 75 -30.53 -18.52 0.42
N TYR A 76 -31.76 -18.42 -0.10
CA TYR A 76 -32.90 -19.36 -0.18
C TYR A 76 -33.49 -19.93 1.11
#